data_AF-A0A6A7LLC9-F1
#
_entry.id   AF-A0A6A7LLC9-F1
#
_cell.length_a   1.000
_cell.length_b   1.000
_cell.length_c   1.000
_cell.angle_alpha   90.00
_cell.angle_beta   90.00
_cell.angle_gamma   90.00
#
_symmetry.space_group_name_H-M   'P 1'
#
loop_
_entity.id
_entity.type
_entity.pdbx_description
1 polymer ?
#
loop_
_entity_poly.entity_id
_entity_poly.type
_entity_poly.pdbx_seq_one_letter_code
_entity_poly.pdbx_strand_id
1 'polypeptide(L)'
;MIAAALRTGPPKGYQHTTLKIKSLKERTARDDGLKEERSCTVPFGKSILISPIEMLYSPVHQPGIKTEEEMRKCAKDDQGKVNLVRVTVDGVDVSDIKNYRVHSPLFNLTRPENNVQGVPAQEVQGVSDGYFVMLKPLSRGEHEIRSTGSLVGVTVEGTQNFASDVIYHIRVE
;
A
#
# COMPACT_ATOMS: atom_id res chain seq x y z
N MET A 1 3.97 -15.14 18.90
CA MET A 1 4.98 -14.12 19.21
C MET A 1 6.09 -14.21 18.19
N ILE A 2 6.16 -13.30 17.22
CA ILE A 2 7.32 -13.17 16.34
C ILE A 2 7.90 -11.80 16.64
N ALA A 3 9.04 -11.80 17.32
CA ALA A 3 9.77 -10.59 17.70
C ALA A 3 10.44 -10.01 16.44
N ALA A 4 9.96 -8.85 15.99
CA ALA A 4 10.72 -8.02 15.06
C ALA A 4 11.82 -7.32 15.84
N ALA A 5 13.05 -7.82 15.72
CA ALA A 5 14.23 -7.12 16.22
C ALA A 5 14.41 -5.83 15.41
N LEU A 6 14.03 -4.70 16.01
CA LEU A 6 14.42 -3.36 15.57
C LEU A 6 15.93 -3.24 15.69
N ARG A 7 16.66 -3.57 14.61
CA ARG A 7 18.07 -3.17 14.49
C ARG A 7 18.12 -1.72 14.03
N THR A 8 18.82 -0.95 14.85
CA THR A 8 19.16 0.47 14.70
C THR A 8 19.90 0.74 13.40
N GLY A 9 19.35 1.65 12.58
CA GLY A 9 20.05 2.35 11.50
C GLY A 9 20.33 1.53 10.23
N PRO A 10 20.19 2.13 9.02
CA PRO A 10 20.64 1.48 7.80
C PRO A 10 22.17 1.35 7.80
N PRO A 11 22.74 0.20 7.37
CA PRO A 11 24.17 0.05 7.21
C PRO A 11 24.70 1.05 6.15
N LYS A 12 25.83 1.71 6.47
CA LYS A 12 26.55 2.57 5.52
C LYS A 12 26.89 1.77 4.27
N GLY A 13 26.36 2.18 3.12
CA GLY A 13 26.58 1.55 1.81
C GLY A 13 25.33 1.09 1.06
N TYR A 14 24.13 1.26 1.62
CA TYR A 14 22.89 0.97 0.90
C TYR A 14 22.65 2.03 -0.19
N GLN A 15 22.89 1.66 -1.46
CA GLN A 15 22.49 2.48 -2.60
C GLN A 15 20.97 2.42 -2.74
N HIS A 16 20.31 3.58 -2.69
CA HIS A 16 18.91 3.72 -3.07
C HIS A 16 18.79 3.44 -4.58
N THR A 17 18.41 2.24 -4.97
CA THR A 17 17.93 2.00 -6.33
C THR A 17 16.52 2.57 -6.42
N THR A 18 16.40 3.77 -6.99
CA THR A 18 15.11 4.40 -7.29
C THR A 18 14.40 3.59 -8.36
N LEU A 19 13.31 2.90 -8.00
CA LEU A 19 12.38 2.33 -8.97
C LEU A 19 11.75 3.47 -9.77
N LYS A 20 12.09 3.58 -11.06
CA LYS A 20 11.44 4.51 -11.98
C LYS A 20 10.11 3.92 -12.42
N ILE A 21 9.05 4.23 -11.69
CA ILE A 21 7.67 3.99 -12.16
C ILE A 21 7.43 5.01 -13.29
N LYS A 22 7.34 4.54 -14.54
CA LYS A 22 6.88 5.39 -15.65
C LYS A 22 5.36 5.52 -15.54
N SER A 23 4.88 6.71 -15.19
CA SER A 23 3.48 7.09 -15.39
C SER A 23 3.17 7.03 -16.89
N LEU A 24 2.20 6.20 -17.27
CA LEU A 24 1.65 6.19 -18.62
C LEU A 24 0.60 7.30 -18.74
N LYS A 25 0.67 8.03 -19.85
CA LYS A 25 -0.11 9.24 -20.16
C LYS A 25 -1.61 9.05 -19.94
N GLU A 26 -2.25 10.11 -19.44
CA GLU A 26 -3.70 10.33 -19.43
C GLU A 26 -4.37 9.84 -20.71
N ARG A 27 -5.47 9.07 -20.59
CA ARG A 27 -6.54 9.09 -21.59
C ARG A 27 -7.87 8.46 -21.13
N THR A 28 -8.90 9.31 -21.19
CA THR A 28 -10.34 9.11 -21.49
C THR A 28 -11.05 7.90 -20.88
N ALA A 29 -11.99 8.24 -19.98
CA ALA A 29 -13.01 7.36 -19.41
C ALA A 29 -13.66 6.45 -20.47
N ARG A 30 -13.57 5.14 -20.24
CA ARG A 30 -14.49 4.14 -20.76
C ARG A 30 -14.97 3.29 -19.59
N ASP A 31 -16.13 2.69 -19.81
CA ASP A 31 -17.07 2.11 -18.84
C ASP A 31 -16.68 0.69 -18.39
N ASP A 32 -15.38 0.44 -18.23
CA ASP A 32 -14.81 -0.75 -17.60
C ASP A 32 -14.16 -0.32 -16.28
N GLY A 33 -14.59 -0.92 -15.16
CA GLY A 33 -14.11 -0.57 -13.82
C GLY A 33 -12.59 -0.36 -13.80
N LEU A 34 -12.16 0.78 -13.25
CA LEU A 34 -10.81 1.35 -13.33
C LEU A 34 -9.69 0.32 -13.11
N LYS A 35 -9.28 -0.36 -14.18
CA LYS A 35 -8.14 -1.25 -14.21
C LYS A 35 -6.91 -0.41 -14.50
N GLU A 36 -6.01 -0.29 -13.52
CA GLU A 36 -4.75 0.42 -13.71
C GLU A 36 -3.64 -0.55 -14.11
N GLU A 37 -2.79 -0.16 -15.06
CA GLU A 37 -1.62 -0.94 -15.45
C GLU A 37 -0.33 -0.17 -15.22
N ARG A 38 0.68 -0.85 -14.67
CA ARG A 38 1.98 -0.28 -14.31
C ARG A 38 3.09 -1.20 -14.81
N SER A 39 4.21 -0.63 -15.26
CA SER A 39 5.40 -1.40 -15.66
C SER A 39 6.61 -1.01 -14.83
N CYS A 40 7.38 -1.98 -14.35
CA CYS A 40 8.54 -1.76 -13.49
C CYS A 40 9.66 -2.75 -13.80
N THR A 41 10.91 -2.31 -13.59
CA THR A 41 12.09 -3.17 -13.65
C THR A 41 12.65 -3.34 -12.25
N VAL A 42 12.81 -4.59 -11.82
CA VAL A 42 13.27 -4.96 -10.47
C VAL A 42 14.58 -5.73 -10.58
N PRO A 43 15.64 -5.35 -9.85
CA PRO A 43 16.87 -6.14 -9.84
C PRO A 43 16.63 -7.55 -9.28
N PHE A 44 17.30 -8.54 -9.84
CA PHE A 44 17.21 -9.92 -9.39
C PHE A 44 17.66 -10.10 -7.95
N GLY A 45 17.01 -11.04 -7.28
CA GLY A 45 17.25 -11.29 -5.86
C GLY A 45 16.61 -10.25 -4.92
N LYS A 46 15.81 -9.30 -5.45
CA LYS A 46 15.05 -8.35 -4.63
C LYS A 46 13.61 -8.82 -4.43
N SER A 47 13.18 -8.78 -3.18
CA SER A 47 11.79 -8.96 -2.79
C SER A 47 10.94 -7.76 -3.22
N ILE A 48 9.65 -8.00 -3.46
CA ILE A 48 8.69 -6.98 -3.87
C ILE A 48 7.61 -6.88 -2.80
N LEU A 49 7.35 -5.67 -2.32
CA LEU A 49 6.22 -5.39 -1.42
C LEU A 49 5.03 -4.90 -2.25
N ILE A 50 3.90 -5.60 -2.14
CA ILE A 50 2.63 -5.23 -2.76
C ILE A 50 1.61 -4.96 -1.65
N SER A 51 0.88 -3.86 -1.78
CA SER A 51 -0.19 -3.49 -0.88
C SER A 51 -1.49 -3.38 -1.68
N PRO A 52 -2.36 -4.41 -1.67
CA PRO A 52 -3.64 -4.36 -2.38
C PRO A 52 -4.61 -3.35 -1.80
N ILE A 53 -4.56 -3.12 -0.49
CA ILE A 53 -5.37 -2.13 0.18
C ILE A 53 -4.76 -1.79 1.54
N GLU A 54 -4.64 -0.50 1.82
CA GLU A 54 -4.12 0.04 3.05
C GLU A 54 -4.73 1.40 3.34
N MET A 55 -4.69 1.80 4.60
CA MET A 55 -5.08 3.13 5.04
C MET A 55 -4.01 3.70 5.97
N LEU A 56 -3.85 5.01 5.92
CA LEU A 56 -3.04 5.78 6.84
C LEU A 56 -3.93 6.78 7.58
N TYR A 57 -3.91 6.73 8.90
CA TYR A 57 -4.53 7.75 9.75
C TYR A 57 -3.45 8.63 10.37
N SER A 58 -3.61 9.94 10.19
CA SER A 58 -2.86 10.97 10.91
C SER A 58 -3.79 12.16 11.18
N PRO A 59 -3.49 13.01 12.19
CA PRO A 59 -4.32 14.19 12.49
C PRO A 59 -4.44 15.16 11.31
N VAL A 60 -3.54 15.09 10.34
CA VAL A 60 -3.57 15.95 9.15
C VAL A 60 -4.54 15.41 8.09
N HIS A 61 -4.68 14.09 7.98
CA HIS A 61 -5.69 13.49 7.10
C HIS A 61 -7.09 13.56 7.72
N GLN A 62 -7.16 13.53 9.04
CA GLN A 62 -8.41 13.50 9.80
C GLN A 62 -8.31 14.45 11.00
N PRO A 63 -8.55 15.77 10.82
CA PRO A 63 -8.36 16.78 11.87
C PRO A 63 -9.18 16.54 13.15
N GLY A 64 -10.27 15.78 13.06
CA GLY A 64 -11.09 15.37 14.21
C GLY A 64 -10.48 14.25 15.06
N ILE A 65 -9.45 13.55 14.56
CA ILE A 65 -8.78 12.43 15.21
C ILE A 65 -7.42 12.91 15.70
N LYS A 66 -7.19 12.93 17.02
CA LYS A 66 -5.99 13.58 17.60
C LYS A 66 -5.11 12.62 18.40
N THR A 67 -5.67 11.55 18.93
CA THR A 67 -4.94 10.59 19.76
C THR A 67 -4.53 9.35 18.98
N GLU A 68 -3.48 8.67 19.42
CA GLU A 68 -3.08 7.37 18.86
C GLU A 68 -4.20 6.34 18.95
N GLU A 69 -4.94 6.32 20.07
CA GLU A 69 -6.04 5.38 20.28
C GLU A 69 -7.16 5.58 19.26
N GLU A 70 -7.59 6.83 19.03
CA GLU A 70 -8.60 7.15 18.03
C GLU A 70 -8.09 6.79 16.62
N MET A 71 -6.84 7.13 16.29
CA MET A 71 -6.24 6.77 14.99
C MET A 71 -6.25 5.25 14.78
N ARG A 72 -5.87 4.47 15.79
CA ARG A 72 -5.87 2.99 15.72
C ARG A 72 -7.27 2.44 15.57
N LYS A 73 -8.23 2.96 16.34
CA LYS A 73 -9.62 2.54 16.26
C LYS A 73 -10.18 2.78 14.87
N CYS A 74 -10.01 3.99 14.32
CA CYS A 74 -10.52 4.33 13.00
C CYS A 74 -9.84 3.52 11.89
N ALA A 75 -8.51 3.36 11.93
CA ALA A 75 -7.79 2.52 10.97
C ALA A 75 -8.29 1.06 10.98
N LYS A 76 -8.49 0.50 12.18
CA LYS A 76 -9.00 -0.86 12.36
C LYS A 76 -10.43 -1.03 11.89
N ASP A 77 -11.31 -0.09 12.24
CA ASP A 77 -12.72 -0.11 11.87
C ASP A 77 -12.90 0.03 10.35
N ASP A 78 -12.09 0.87 9.71
CA ASP A 78 -12.09 1.05 8.26
C ASP A 78 -11.63 -0.22 7.54
N GLN A 79 -10.45 -0.72 7.89
CA GLN A 79 -9.90 -1.94 7.28
C GLN A 79 -10.67 -3.22 7.71
N GLY A 80 -11.52 -3.13 8.73
CA GLY A 80 -12.51 -4.16 9.08
C GLY A 80 -13.60 -4.34 8.03
N LYS A 81 -13.81 -3.35 7.15
CA LYS A 81 -14.81 -3.36 6.08
C LYS A 81 -14.29 -3.89 4.75
N VAL A 82 -13.01 -4.29 4.68
CA VAL A 82 -12.41 -4.90 3.49
C VAL A 82 -13.18 -6.17 3.15
N ASN A 83 -13.83 -6.16 1.99
CA ASN A 83 -14.68 -7.26 1.51
C ASN A 83 -14.02 -8.06 0.38
N LEU A 84 -12.98 -7.51 -0.26
CA LEU A 84 -12.14 -8.21 -1.23
C LEU A 84 -10.68 -7.82 -1.01
N VAL A 85 -9.82 -8.82 -0.98
CA VAL A 85 -8.37 -8.64 -1.05
C VAL A 85 -7.78 -9.84 -1.78
N ARG A 86 -7.00 -9.59 -2.82
CA ARG A 86 -6.41 -10.64 -3.66
C ARG A 86 -5.11 -10.15 -4.27
N VAL A 87 -4.11 -11.02 -4.31
CA VAL A 87 -2.88 -10.81 -5.06
C VAL A 87 -2.61 -12.07 -5.86
N THR A 88 -2.32 -11.92 -7.16
CA THR A 88 -1.88 -13.03 -8.01
C THR A 88 -0.50 -12.75 -8.58
N VAL A 89 0.34 -13.77 -8.69
CA VAL A 89 1.64 -13.73 -9.37
C VAL A 89 1.61 -14.76 -10.49
N ASP A 90 1.76 -14.31 -11.74
CA ASP A 90 1.69 -15.15 -12.95
C ASP A 90 0.41 -16.01 -12.99
N GLY A 91 -0.72 -15.41 -12.57
CA GLY A 91 -2.03 -16.06 -12.48
C GLY A 91 -2.24 -16.97 -11.27
N VAL A 92 -1.22 -17.17 -10.42
CA VAL A 92 -1.31 -17.98 -9.19
C VAL A 92 -1.66 -17.09 -7.99
N ASP A 93 -2.70 -17.45 -7.26
CA ASP A 93 -3.12 -16.75 -6.05
C ASP A 93 -2.09 -16.85 -4.92
N VAL A 94 -1.81 -15.73 -4.26
CA VAL A 94 -1.11 -15.73 -2.97
C VAL A 94 -2.06 -16.33 -1.92
N SER A 95 -1.69 -17.48 -1.39
CA SER A 95 -2.48 -18.20 -0.40
C SER A 95 -2.56 -17.44 0.92
N ASP A 96 -3.62 -17.69 1.69
CA ASP A 96 -3.80 -17.16 3.05
C ASP A 96 -3.66 -15.64 3.15
N ILE A 97 -4.13 -14.91 2.13
CA ILE A 97 -4.03 -13.44 2.04
C ILE A 97 -4.47 -12.71 3.32
N LYS A 98 -5.41 -13.31 4.08
CA LYS A 98 -5.93 -12.83 5.36
C LYS A 98 -4.85 -12.68 6.45
N ASN A 99 -3.80 -13.50 6.41
CA ASN A 99 -2.69 -13.48 7.37
C ASN A 99 -1.71 -12.32 7.12
N TYR A 100 -1.86 -11.59 6.02
CA TYR A 100 -0.99 -10.48 5.65
C TYR A 100 -1.54 -9.11 6.06
N ARG A 101 -2.60 -9.07 6.88
CA ARG A 101 -3.06 -7.81 7.49
C ARG A 101 -2.08 -7.39 8.59
N VAL A 102 -1.61 -6.14 8.53
CA VAL A 102 -0.67 -5.57 9.48
C VAL A 102 -1.25 -4.30 10.08
N HIS A 103 -1.23 -4.21 11.41
CA HIS A 103 -1.41 -2.96 12.14
C HIS A 103 -0.03 -2.40 12.49
N SER A 104 0.29 -1.20 12.03
CA SER A 104 1.59 -0.60 12.33
C SER A 104 1.68 -0.14 13.80
N PRO A 105 2.89 -0.05 14.37
CA PRO A 105 3.16 0.86 15.50
C PRO A 105 2.82 2.32 15.12
N LEU A 106 2.77 3.22 16.10
CA LEU A 106 2.77 4.65 15.82
C LEU A 106 4.13 5.00 15.20
N PHE A 107 4.12 5.77 14.11
CA PHE A 107 5.35 6.16 13.44
C PHE A 107 5.30 7.64 13.03
N ASN A 108 6.49 8.23 12.95
CA ASN A 108 6.67 9.60 12.48
C ASN A 108 6.70 9.62 10.96
N LEU A 109 6.06 10.63 10.40
CA LEU A 109 5.88 10.87 8.98
C LEU A 109 6.33 12.29 8.67
N THR A 110 7.44 12.39 7.92
CA THR A 110 7.91 13.65 7.37
C THR A 110 7.13 13.98 6.10
N ARG A 111 6.40 15.09 6.10
CA ARG A 111 5.80 15.64 4.87
C ARG A 111 6.74 16.69 4.29
N PRO A 112 7.31 16.46 3.10
CA PRO A 112 8.18 17.45 2.49
C PRO A 112 7.39 18.67 2.02
N GLU A 113 8.11 19.74 1.73
CA GLU A 113 7.59 20.85 0.95
C GLU A 113 7.06 20.35 -0.40
N ASN A 114 5.99 20.97 -0.90
CA ASN A 114 5.35 20.61 -2.17
C ASN A 114 4.90 19.13 -2.23
N ASN A 115 4.49 18.55 -1.09
CA ASN A 115 3.93 17.20 -1.08
C ASN A 115 2.62 17.13 -1.89
N VAL A 116 2.29 15.93 -2.37
CA VAL A 116 1.13 15.66 -3.25
C VAL A 116 -0.22 16.04 -2.65
N GLN A 117 -0.30 16.30 -1.34
CA GLN A 117 -1.52 16.69 -0.65
C GLN A 117 -1.69 18.21 -0.56
N GLY A 118 -0.71 19.00 -1.03
CA GLY A 118 -0.79 20.46 -1.06
C GLY A 118 -0.83 21.14 0.31
N VAL A 119 -0.51 20.42 1.39
CA VAL A 119 -0.47 20.95 2.75
C VAL A 119 0.95 21.40 3.13
N PRO A 120 1.12 22.29 4.13
CA PRO A 120 2.45 22.70 4.59
C PRO A 120 3.33 21.50 4.97
N ALA A 121 4.64 21.68 4.81
CA ALA A 121 5.64 20.74 5.30
C ALA A 121 5.54 20.63 6.82
N GLN A 122 5.53 19.40 7.33
CA GLN A 122 5.39 19.14 8.76
C GLN A 122 5.75 17.70 9.10
N GLU A 123 6.17 17.52 10.35
CA GLU A 123 6.26 16.21 10.99
C GLU A 123 4.90 15.87 11.60
N VAL A 124 4.38 14.68 11.28
CA VAL A 124 3.12 14.18 11.83
C VAL A 124 3.34 12.78 12.36
N GLN A 125 2.53 12.37 13.32
CA GLN A 125 2.46 10.97 13.70
C GLN A 125 1.27 10.31 13.01
N GLY A 126 1.40 9.03 12.70
CA GLY A 126 0.30 8.26 12.14
C GLY A 126 0.41 6.77 12.45
N VAL A 127 -0.69 6.07 12.15
CA VAL A 127 -0.78 4.62 12.17
C VAL A 127 -1.34 4.14 10.84
N SER A 128 -0.98 2.95 10.44
CA SER A 128 -1.50 2.29 9.26
C SER A 128 -2.11 0.94 9.62
N ASP A 129 -3.15 0.59 8.88
CA ASP A 129 -3.74 -0.74 8.85
C ASP A 129 -3.97 -1.09 7.38
N GLY A 130 -3.68 -2.31 6.99
CA GLY A 130 -3.78 -2.75 5.60
C GLY A 130 -3.23 -4.13 5.39
N TYR A 131 -3.33 -4.62 4.16
CA TYR A 131 -2.77 -5.89 3.73
C TYR A 131 -1.45 -5.64 3.01
N PHE A 132 -0.38 -6.29 3.47
CA PHE A 132 0.97 -6.09 2.96
C PHE A 132 1.60 -7.43 2.61
N VAL A 133 1.78 -7.68 1.30
CA VAL A 133 2.34 -8.94 0.79
C VAL A 133 3.80 -8.71 0.39
N MET A 134 4.73 -9.32 1.13
CA MET A 134 6.13 -9.37 0.76
C MET A 134 6.41 -10.62 -0.07
N LEU A 135 6.52 -10.45 -1.39
CA LEU A 135 6.86 -11.52 -2.31
C LEU A 135 8.35 -11.86 -2.20
N LYS A 136 8.67 -13.16 -2.27
CA LYS A 136 10.05 -13.62 -2.46
C LYS A 136 10.59 -13.07 -3.80
N PRO A 137 11.92 -12.95 -3.95
CA PRO A 137 12.50 -12.58 -5.24
C PRO A 137 11.97 -13.47 -6.36
N LEU A 138 11.49 -12.83 -7.41
CA LEU A 138 11.00 -13.51 -8.61
C LEU A 138 12.20 -14.01 -9.45
N SER A 139 11.94 -14.98 -10.31
CA SER A 139 12.93 -15.43 -11.30
C SER A 139 13.27 -14.31 -12.29
N ARG A 140 14.34 -14.48 -13.07
CA ARG A 140 14.66 -13.56 -14.17
C ARG A 140 13.62 -13.68 -15.27
N GLY A 141 13.22 -12.56 -15.86
CA GLY A 141 12.24 -12.54 -16.95
C GLY A 141 11.08 -11.59 -16.70
N GLU A 142 9.99 -11.79 -17.45
CA GLU A 142 8.76 -11.02 -17.33
C GLU A 142 7.78 -11.75 -16.40
N HIS A 143 7.14 -10.99 -15.53
CA HIS A 143 6.17 -11.47 -14.54
C HIS A 143 4.97 -10.53 -14.51
N GLU A 144 3.79 -11.09 -14.23
CA GLU A 144 2.58 -10.31 -13.98
C GLU A 144 2.19 -10.42 -12.51
N ILE A 145 1.97 -9.29 -11.84
CA ILE A 145 1.36 -9.25 -10.52
C ILE A 145 0.04 -8.49 -10.63
N ARG A 146 -1.09 -9.11 -10.24
CA ARG A 146 -2.36 -8.40 -10.09
C ARG A 146 -2.67 -8.22 -8.62
N SER A 147 -3.09 -7.02 -8.27
CA SER A 147 -3.39 -6.60 -6.91
C SER A 147 -4.78 -6.00 -6.88
N THR A 148 -5.68 -6.61 -6.12
CA THR A 148 -7.07 -6.19 -6.00
C THR A 148 -7.44 -6.00 -4.54
N GLY A 149 -8.09 -4.89 -4.23
CA GLY A 149 -8.56 -4.57 -2.89
C GLY A 149 -9.83 -3.74 -2.94
N SER A 150 -10.82 -4.07 -2.14
CA SER A 150 -11.99 -3.22 -1.96
C SER A 150 -12.52 -3.24 -0.53
N LEU A 151 -13.17 -2.15 -0.16
CA LEU A 151 -13.99 -2.04 1.04
C LEU A 151 -15.33 -1.40 0.70
N VAL A 152 -16.34 -1.78 1.47
CA VAL A 152 -17.68 -1.19 1.41
C VAL A 152 -18.08 -0.82 2.83
N GLY A 153 -18.18 0.48 3.10
CA GLY A 153 -18.65 1.02 4.37
C GLY A 153 -20.04 1.62 4.23
N VAL A 154 -20.99 1.18 5.04
CA VAL A 154 -22.29 1.87 5.16
C VAL A 154 -22.18 2.89 6.29
N THR A 155 -22.43 4.16 6.00
CA THR A 155 -22.50 5.26 6.99
C THR A 155 -23.93 5.83 7.02
N VAL A 156 -24.22 6.66 8.02
CA VAL A 156 -25.49 7.40 8.09
C VAL A 156 -25.67 8.41 6.94
N GLU A 157 -24.59 8.74 6.22
CA GLU A 157 -24.57 9.66 5.08
C GLU A 157 -24.55 8.94 3.71
N GLY A 158 -24.44 7.60 3.69
CA GLY A 158 -24.46 6.80 2.47
C GLY A 158 -23.42 5.66 2.45
N THR A 159 -23.25 5.04 1.30
CA THR A 159 -22.24 3.96 1.11
C THR A 159 -20.92 4.56 0.64
N GLN A 160 -19.86 4.37 1.42
CA GLN A 160 -18.48 4.62 1.03
C GLN A 160 -17.90 3.36 0.39
N ASN A 161 -17.54 3.46 -0.89
CA ASN A 161 -16.91 2.38 -1.62
C ASN A 161 -15.49 2.80 -2.00
N PHE A 162 -14.53 1.93 -1.72
CA PHE A 162 -13.19 2.03 -2.31
C PHE A 162 -12.90 0.71 -3.01
N ALA A 163 -12.36 0.80 -4.22
CA ALA A 163 -11.90 -0.35 -4.99
C ALA A 163 -10.64 0.02 -5.77
N SER A 164 -9.70 -0.92 -5.79
CA SER A 164 -8.44 -0.84 -6.53
C SER A 164 -8.23 -2.18 -7.24
N ASP A 165 -7.87 -2.12 -8.53
CA ASP A 165 -7.49 -3.27 -9.34
C ASP A 165 -6.32 -2.88 -10.25
N VAL A 166 -5.13 -3.31 -9.87
CA VAL A 166 -3.87 -2.89 -10.51
C VAL A 166 -3.13 -4.12 -11.04
N ILE A 167 -2.70 -4.05 -12.29
CA ILE A 167 -1.77 -5.01 -12.89
C ILE A 167 -0.38 -4.38 -12.99
N TYR A 168 0.62 -5.08 -12.46
CA TYR A 168 2.02 -4.76 -12.58
C TYR A 168 2.71 -5.72 -13.54
N HIS A 169 3.28 -5.17 -14.60
CA HIS A 169 4.18 -5.86 -15.52
C HIS A 169 5.61 -5.68 -15.01
N ILE A 170 6.18 -6.73 -14.42
CA ILE A 170 7.48 -6.71 -13.77
C ILE A 170 8.53 -7.41 -14.62
N ARG A 171 9.56 -6.67 -15.02
CA ARG A 171 10.77 -7.23 -15.60
C ARG A 171 11.85 -7.41 -14.54
N VAL A 172 12.39 -8.60 -14.41
CA VAL A 172 13.45 -8.93 -13.45
C VAL A 172 14.78 -9.15 -14.18
N GLU A 173 15.79 -8.35 -13.83
CA GLU A 173 17.11 -8.34 -14.47
C GLU A 173 18.30 -8.38 -13.50
#